data_AF-A0A1H4IFQ2-F1
#
_entry.id   AF-A0A1H4IFQ2-F1
#
_cell.length_a   1.000
_cell.length_b   1.000
_cell.length_c   1.000
_cell.angle_alpha   90.00
_cell.angle_beta   90.00
_cell.angle_gamma   90.00
#
_symmetry.space_group_name_H-M   'P 1'
#
loop_
_entity.id
_entity.type
_entity.pdbx_description
1 polymer ?
#
loop_
_entity_poly.entity_id
_entity_poly.type
_entity_poly.pdbx_seq_one_letter_code
_entity_poly.pdbx_strand_id
1 'polypeptide(L)'
;MNVWVRLLASRVTDGLLHPVLCAELIADVGPLSADDAYNSREVQINRAAPGLYKTWVSDPGTRDSQEHSMRDLFESVSWARSLS
;
A
#
# COMPACT_ATOMS: atom_id res chain seq x y z
N MET A 1 1.84 5.56 -14.37
CA MET A 1 2.69 4.33 -14.29
C MET A 1 3.10 4.09 -12.84
N ASN A 2 2.50 3.09 -12.18
CA ASN A 2 2.47 2.96 -10.71
C ASN A 2 3.52 2.00 -10.14
N VAL A 3 4.68 1.91 -10.82
CA VAL A 3 5.73 0.92 -10.54
C VAL A 3 6.29 1.05 -9.12
N TRP A 4 6.32 2.26 -8.58
CA TRP A 4 6.81 2.49 -7.21
C TRP A 4 5.86 1.91 -6.14
N VAL A 5 4.52 2.03 -6.31
CA VAL A 5 3.54 1.43 -5.40
C VAL A 5 3.67 -0.09 -5.43
N ARG A 6 3.81 -0.65 -6.63
CA ARG A 6 4.06 -2.08 -6.83
C ARG A 6 5.35 -2.55 -6.13
N LEU A 7 6.44 -1.80 -6.28
CA LEU A 7 7.72 -2.10 -5.62
C LEU A 7 7.58 -2.12 -4.10
N LEU A 8 6.95 -1.09 -3.52
CA LEU A 8 6.78 -1.01 -2.06
C LEU A 8 5.89 -2.14 -1.55
N ALA A 9 4.75 -2.39 -2.19
CA ALA A 9 3.85 -3.47 -1.82
C ALA A 9 4.53 -4.84 -1.90
N SER A 10 5.35 -5.11 -2.92
CA SER A 10 6.07 -6.38 -3.03
C SER A 10 7.09 -6.57 -1.89
N ARG A 11 7.76 -5.49 -1.44
CA ARG A 11 8.67 -5.58 -0.28
C ARG A 11 7.95 -5.91 1.01
N VAL A 12 6.70 -5.50 1.17
CA VAL A 12 5.87 -5.93 2.31
C VAL A 12 5.59 -7.43 2.22
N THR A 13 5.20 -7.91 1.03
CA THR A 13 4.94 -9.34 0.78
C THR A 13 6.18 -10.21 1.02
N ASP A 14 7.37 -9.72 0.64
CA ASP A 14 8.64 -10.41 0.88
C ASP A 14 9.09 -10.36 2.35
N GLY A 15 8.38 -9.64 3.23
CA GLY A 15 8.77 -9.39 4.62
C GLY A 15 9.96 -8.45 4.79
N LEU A 16 10.33 -7.71 3.74
CA LEU A 16 11.47 -6.80 3.68
C LEU A 16 11.13 -5.34 4.05
N LEU A 17 9.83 -5.00 4.08
CA LEU A 17 9.34 -3.67 4.45
C LEU A 17 8.15 -3.81 5.40
N HIS A 18 8.15 -3.03 6.48
CA HIS A 18 7.01 -2.99 7.40
C HIS A 18 5.79 -2.36 6.72
N PRO A 19 4.56 -2.89 6.89
CA PRO A 19 3.37 -2.35 6.24
C PRO A 19 3.11 -0.87 6.58
N VAL A 20 3.35 -0.45 7.82
CA VAL A 20 3.21 0.96 8.22
C VAL A 20 4.17 1.88 7.45
N LEU A 21 5.44 1.49 7.35
CA LEU A 21 6.44 2.26 6.61
C LEU A 21 6.10 2.35 5.11
N CYS A 22 5.56 1.27 4.54
CA CYS A 22 5.04 1.28 3.17
C CYS A 22 3.89 2.30 3.01
N ALA A 23 2.92 2.30 3.93
CA ALA A 23 1.77 3.20 3.89
C ALA A 23 2.17 4.67 4.10
N GLU A 24 3.14 4.94 4.98
CA GLU A 24 3.73 6.26 5.18
C GLU A 24 4.39 6.78 3.89
N LEU A 25 5.27 6.00 3.28
CA LEU A 25 5.93 6.38 2.02
C LEU A 25 4.92 6.68 0.90
N ILE A 26 3.82 5.92 0.84
CA ILE A 26 2.74 6.17 -0.10
C ILE A 26 1.99 7.47 0.23
N ALA A 27 1.75 7.76 1.51
CA ALA A 27 1.10 8.99 1.95
C ALA A 27 1.95 10.23 1.64
N ASP A 28 3.27 10.15 1.83
CA ASP A 28 4.21 11.26 1.61
C ASP A 28 4.35 11.65 0.14
N VAL A 29 4.33 10.67 -0.77
CA VAL A 29 4.37 10.93 -2.23
C VAL A 29 3.07 11.56 -2.70
N GLY A 30 1.96 11.27 -2.03
CA GLY A 30 0.64 11.79 -2.37
C GLY A 30 -0.10 10.99 -3.44
N PRO A 31 -1.30 11.45 -3.83
CA PRO A 31 -2.15 10.73 -4.76
C PRO A 31 -1.55 10.69 -6.17
N LEU A 32 -1.72 9.57 -6.85
CA LEU A 32 -1.41 9.44 -8.28
C LEU A 32 -2.26 10.41 -9.11
N SER A 33 -1.75 10.86 -10.26
CA SER A 33 -2.50 11.78 -11.13
C SER A 33 -3.77 11.12 -11.68
N ALA A 34 -4.82 11.91 -11.88
CA ALA A 34 -6.09 11.42 -12.39
C ALA A 34 -6.00 10.86 -13.84
N ASP A 35 -4.96 11.25 -14.58
CA ASP A 35 -4.69 10.77 -15.94
C ASP A 35 -4.25 9.29 -15.98
N ASP A 36 -3.88 8.70 -14.84
CA ASP A 36 -3.72 7.25 -14.67
C ASP A 36 -5.10 6.54 -14.55
N ALA A 37 -6.06 6.89 -15.43
CA ALA A 37 -7.49 6.49 -15.42
C ALA A 37 -7.77 4.97 -15.44
N TYR A 38 -6.74 4.15 -15.37
CA TYR A 38 -6.81 2.72 -15.22
C TYR A 38 -6.97 2.36 -13.73
N ASN A 39 -8.10 1.75 -13.35
CA ASN A 39 -8.38 1.25 -12.01
C ASN A 39 -7.51 0.01 -11.68
N SER A 40 -6.20 0.19 -11.70
CA SER A 40 -5.22 -0.81 -11.29
C SER A 40 -5.24 -1.03 -9.79
N ARG A 41 -4.74 -2.20 -9.36
CA ARG A 41 -4.60 -2.49 -7.94
C ARG A 41 -3.68 -1.48 -7.25
N GLU A 42 -2.66 -0.99 -7.94
CA GLU A 42 -1.75 0.04 -7.46
C GLU A 42 -2.48 1.37 -7.18
N VAL A 43 -3.44 1.77 -8.02
CA VAL A 43 -4.27 2.95 -7.76
C VAL A 43 -5.15 2.74 -6.52
N GLN A 44 -5.70 1.53 -6.35
CA GLN A 44 -6.50 1.21 -5.16
C GLN A 44 -5.65 1.25 -3.88
N ILE A 45 -4.44 0.71 -3.92
CA ILE A 45 -3.48 0.77 -2.81
C ILE A 45 -3.10 2.21 -2.50
N ASN A 46 -2.73 3.01 -3.52
CA ASN A 46 -2.36 4.42 -3.33
C ASN A 46 -3.49 5.26 -2.72
N ARG A 47 -4.75 4.95 -3.03
CA ARG A 47 -5.92 5.61 -2.44
C ARG A 47 -6.20 5.18 -0.99
N ALA A 48 -6.04 3.89 -0.69
CA ALA A 48 -6.42 3.33 0.61
C ALA A 48 -5.32 3.50 1.69
N ALA A 49 -4.05 3.27 1.33
CA ALA A 49 -2.94 3.24 2.28
C ALA A 49 -2.78 4.55 3.10
N PRO A 50 -2.91 5.77 2.51
CA PRO A 50 -2.81 7.00 3.30
C PRO A 50 -3.91 7.13 4.36
N GLY A 51 -5.11 6.64 4.08
CA GLY A 51 -6.22 6.63 5.04
C GLY A 51 -5.94 5.72 6.23
N LEU A 52 -5.47 4.50 5.96
CA LEU A 52 -5.06 3.55 6.99
C LEU A 52 -3.91 4.11 7.84
N TYR A 53 -2.92 4.72 7.20
CA TYR A 53 -1.78 5.32 7.91
C TYR A 53 -2.22 6.46 8.83
N LYS A 54 -3.06 7.36 8.32
CA LYS A 54 -3.62 8.46 9.11
C LYS A 54 -4.35 7.94 10.35
N THR A 55 -5.17 6.91 10.21
CA THR A 55 -5.87 6.29 11.35
C THR A 55 -4.89 5.69 12.34
N TRP A 56 -3.90 4.91 11.87
CA TRP A 56 -2.85 4.30 12.70
C TRP A 56 -2.06 5.32 13.52
N VAL A 57 -1.76 6.49 12.94
CA VAL A 57 -1.10 7.60 13.65
C VAL A 57 -2.02 8.20 14.71
N SER A 58 -3.29 8.44 14.37
CA SER A 58 -4.23 9.19 15.21
C SER A 58 -4.88 8.40 16.34
N ASP A 59 -4.97 7.07 16.21
CA ASP A 59 -5.64 6.20 17.18
C ASP A 59 -4.74 5.01 17.58
N PRO A 60 -4.01 5.14 18.71
CA PRO A 60 -3.18 4.06 19.23
C PRO A 60 -3.94 2.77 19.53
N GLY A 61 -5.24 2.83 19.83
CA GLY A 61 -6.06 1.68 20.19
C GLY A 61 -6.38 0.75 19.01
N THR A 62 -6.19 1.23 17.77
CA THR A 62 -6.47 0.46 16.56
C THR A 62 -5.21 0.11 15.76
N ARG A 63 -4.00 0.36 16.29
CA ARG A 63 -2.75 0.15 15.55
C ARG A 63 -2.61 -1.26 14.98
N ASP A 64 -2.73 -2.29 15.82
CA ASP A 64 -2.55 -3.68 15.38
C ASP A 64 -3.54 -4.08 14.27
N SER A 65 -4.78 -3.58 14.33
CA SER A 65 -5.80 -3.87 13.31
C SER A 65 -5.56 -3.09 12.02
N GLN A 66 -5.08 -1.84 12.12
CA GLN A 66 -4.65 -1.07 10.95
C GLN A 66 -3.41 -1.68 10.30
N GLU A 67 -2.46 -2.17 11.08
CA GLU A 67 -1.26 -2.86 10.58
C GLU A 67 -1.61 -4.12 9.80
N HIS A 68 -2.53 -4.94 10.34
CA HIS A 68 -3.10 -6.07 9.61
C HIS A 68 -3.79 -5.63 8.33
N SER A 69 -4.64 -4.60 8.39
CA SER A 69 -5.36 -4.09 7.21
C SER A 69 -4.41 -3.60 6.12
N MET A 70 -3.31 -2.94 6.50
CA MET A 70 -2.26 -2.52 5.58
C MET A 70 -1.54 -3.73 4.96
N ARG A 71 -1.17 -4.72 5.79
CA ARG A 71 -0.56 -5.97 5.32
C ARG A 71 -1.46 -6.67 4.30
N ASP A 72 -2.72 -6.90 4.65
CA ASP A 72 -3.72 -7.52 3.77
C ASP A 72 -3.89 -6.73 2.47
N LEU A 73 -3.90 -5.40 2.55
CA LEU A 73 -3.96 -4.52 1.39
C LEU A 73 -2.74 -4.72 0.46
N PHE A 74 -1.53 -4.82 1.00
CA PHE A 74 -0.32 -4.99 0.18
C PHE A 74 -0.14 -6.42 -0.33
N GLU A 75 -0.53 -7.44 0.44
CA GLU A 75 -0.46 -8.86 0.08
C GLU A 75 -1.60 -9.28 -0.86
N SER A 76 -2.70 -8.52 -0.91
CA SER A 76 -3.81 -8.76 -1.83
C SER A 76 -3.42 -8.77 -3.31
N VAL A 77 -2.24 -8.25 -3.63
CA VAL A 77 -1.72 -8.30 -4.98
C VAL A 77 -0.91 -9.58 -5.13
N SER A 78 -1.53 -10.61 -5.71
CA SER A 78 -0.76 -11.75 -6.18
C SER A 78 0.06 -11.30 -7.38
N TRP A 79 1.33 -11.02 -7.13
CA TRP A 79 2.32 -10.81 -8.18
C TRP A 79 2.69 -12.17 -8.78
N ALA A 80 1.69 -12.92 -9.24
CA ALA A 80 1.91 -14.18 -9.94
C ALA A 80 2.91 -13.91 -11.05
N ARG A 81 4.06 -14.59 -10.96
CA ARG A 81 5.17 -14.52 -11.90
C ARG A 81 4.62 -14.61 -13.32
N SER A 82 4.44 -13.47 -13.99
CA SER A 82 4.41 -13.38 -15.44
C SER A 82 5.85 -13.50 -15.95
N LEU A 83 6.44 -14.65 -15.65
CA LEU A 83 7.65 -15.20 -16.23
C LEU A 83 7.36 -16.68 -16.48
N SER A 84 6.37 -16.93 -17.34
CA SER A 84 6.15 -18.19 -18.03
C SER A 84 6.25 -17.93 -19.52
#